data_AF-R7HC28-F1
#
_entry.id   AF-R7HC28-F1
#
_cell.length_a   1.000
_cell.length_b   1.000
_cell.length_c   1.000
_cell.angle_alpha   90.00
_cell.angle_beta   90.00
_cell.angle_gamma   90.00
#
_symmetry.space_group_name_H-M   'P 1'
#
loop_
_entity.id
_entity.type
_entity.pdbx_description
1 polymer ?
#
loop_
_entity_poly.entity_id
_entity_poly.type
_entity_poly.pdbx_seq_one_letter_code
_entity_poly.pdbx_strand_id
1 'polypeptide(L)'
;MTCIAIEEAERLAPDCKIILASTDKRGMQKFINYDVHSYTFPLSLENYKRSVIGKIIKKRISTNYDAYYNKILPNTRYIIDISGYAFTTKFGMNTIYEYLNRIYVAKCYKIKVIIMSQSFGPIMYSSFIEKITTNFLIKYIFKYPLVVTAREKRGYDFMRKYIKKNLVYKPDMVLLYQDDIDYKKLRRLTYEPSKDEAIAQKKVGIIPNQKIIEKTKMGNKYIEILLEIINILKDKKIDVELIVHCGLDKEICNQILNQCNDSINIVDCTEYGAGMFDVIVNQYQFIIASRYHAIVHAYRKRIPALVMGWGNKYNELLEMMNQKEYMFDCREHIDEKNVYETLKRLLVEFKNEKNNLEDKLKEIYEKYR
;
A
#
# COMPACT_ATOMS: atom_id res chain seq x y z
N MET A 1 -7.03 -3.82 0.85
CA MET A 1 -7.53 -2.81 -0.11
C MET A 1 -8.46 -3.41 -1.14
N THR A 2 -8.03 -4.36 -1.98
CA THR A 2 -8.86 -4.88 -3.08
C THR A 2 -10.18 -5.51 -2.64
N CYS A 3 -10.20 -6.38 -1.62
CA CYS A 3 -11.45 -6.97 -1.11
C CYS A 3 -12.43 -5.89 -0.62
N ILE A 4 -11.93 -4.93 0.17
CA ILE A 4 -12.74 -3.80 0.65
C ILE A 4 -13.32 -3.00 -0.52
N ALA A 5 -12.52 -2.73 -1.56
CA ALA A 5 -13.01 -1.99 -2.72
C ALA A 5 -14.03 -2.77 -3.55
N ILE A 6 -13.96 -4.10 -3.55
CA ILE A 6 -14.98 -4.97 -4.16
C ILE A 6 -16.28 -4.84 -3.37
N GLU A 7 -16.25 -4.96 -2.04
CA GLU A 7 -17.44 -4.86 -1.20
C GLU A 7 -18.12 -3.48 -1.34
N GLU A 8 -17.32 -2.41 -1.37
CA GLU A 8 -17.84 -1.06 -1.63
C GLU A 8 -18.40 -0.90 -3.06
N ALA A 9 -17.82 -1.58 -4.05
CA ALA A 9 -18.34 -1.58 -5.42
C ALA A 9 -19.67 -2.31 -5.53
N GLU A 10 -19.82 -3.46 -4.86
CA GLU A 10 -21.07 -4.23 -4.78
C GLU A 10 -22.19 -3.40 -4.14
N ARG A 11 -21.88 -2.64 -3.07
CA ARG A 11 -22.83 -1.72 -2.44
C ARG A 11 -23.20 -0.54 -3.34
N LEU A 12 -22.21 0.04 -4.03
CA LEU A 12 -22.40 1.23 -4.88
C LEU A 12 -23.15 0.94 -6.18
N ALA A 13 -22.96 -0.25 -6.75
CA ALA A 13 -23.51 -0.63 -8.05
C ALA A 13 -23.78 -2.15 -8.12
N PRO A 14 -24.81 -2.65 -7.40
CA PRO A 14 -25.08 -4.09 -7.29
C PRO A 14 -25.50 -4.74 -8.62
N ASP A 15 -25.96 -3.95 -9.58
CA ASP A 15 -26.33 -4.38 -10.94
C ASP A 15 -25.13 -4.45 -11.90
N CYS A 16 -23.94 -4.05 -11.46
CA CYS A 16 -22.75 -3.98 -12.30
C CYS A 16 -21.80 -5.16 -12.08
N LYS A 17 -21.19 -5.64 -13.16
CA LYS A 17 -20.08 -6.59 -13.08
C LYS A 17 -18.80 -5.88 -12.65
N ILE A 18 -18.07 -6.49 -11.70
CA ILE A 18 -16.75 -6.00 -11.28
C ILE A 18 -15.66 -6.61 -12.16
N ILE A 19 -14.76 -5.76 -12.65
CA ILE A 19 -13.57 -6.14 -13.41
C ILE A 19 -12.34 -5.58 -12.70
N LEU A 20 -11.33 -6.42 -12.50
CA LEU A 20 -10.05 -5.99 -11.93
C LEU A 20 -9.08 -5.60 -13.06
N ALA A 21 -8.50 -4.42 -12.91
CA ALA A 21 -7.57 -3.84 -13.88
C ALA A 21 -6.14 -4.01 -13.36
N SER A 22 -5.29 -4.72 -14.10
CA SER A 22 -3.90 -5.00 -13.69
C SER A 22 -2.94 -4.96 -14.89
N THR A 23 -1.69 -4.55 -14.67
CA THR A 23 -0.63 -4.65 -15.69
C THR A 23 -0.15 -6.09 -15.87
N ASP A 24 -0.25 -6.93 -14.83
CA ASP A 24 0.02 -8.36 -14.89
C ASP A 24 -1.28 -9.17 -14.93
N LYS A 25 -1.95 -9.16 -16.08
CA LYS A 25 -3.21 -9.89 -16.27
C LYS A 25 -3.03 -11.39 -16.03
N ARG A 26 -2.05 -12.02 -16.69
CA ARG A 26 -1.90 -13.49 -16.70
C ARG A 26 -1.44 -14.02 -15.35
N GLY A 27 -0.52 -13.33 -14.67
CA GLY A 27 -0.09 -13.72 -13.34
C GLY A 27 -1.23 -13.56 -12.34
N MET A 28 -1.93 -12.42 -12.35
CA MET A 28 -2.99 -12.17 -11.38
C MET A 28 -4.21 -13.09 -11.58
N GLN A 29 -4.66 -13.33 -12.83
CA GLN A 29 -5.88 -14.11 -13.12
C GLN A 29 -5.84 -15.53 -12.53
N LYS A 30 -4.65 -16.12 -12.39
CA LYS A 30 -4.47 -17.48 -11.83
C LYS A 30 -4.90 -17.57 -10.37
N PHE A 31 -4.83 -16.47 -9.62
CA PHE A 31 -5.00 -16.46 -8.17
C PHE A 31 -6.34 -15.88 -7.71
N ILE A 32 -7.13 -15.30 -8.61
CA ILE A 32 -8.31 -14.53 -8.25
C ILE A 32 -9.60 -15.02 -8.90
N ASN A 33 -10.72 -14.76 -8.23
CA ASN A 33 -12.07 -15.17 -8.63
C ASN A 33 -12.78 -14.17 -9.56
N TYR A 34 -12.12 -13.06 -9.88
CA TYR A 34 -12.65 -12.00 -10.74
C TYR A 34 -11.96 -11.99 -12.11
N ASP A 35 -12.66 -11.44 -13.11
CA ASP A 35 -12.06 -11.20 -14.42
C ASP A 35 -10.99 -10.11 -14.32
N VAL A 36 -9.78 -10.45 -14.77
CA VAL A 36 -8.67 -9.51 -14.88
C VAL A 36 -8.53 -9.05 -16.31
N HIS A 37 -8.49 -7.75 -16.49
CA HIS A 37 -8.14 -7.14 -17.75
C HIS A 37 -6.84 -6.37 -17.65
N SER A 38 -6.03 -6.51 -18.70
CA SER A 38 -4.83 -5.71 -18.86
C SER A 38 -5.23 -4.25 -18.88
N TYR A 39 -4.53 -3.48 -18.09
CA TYR A 39 -4.77 -2.06 -17.99
C TYR A 39 -3.52 -1.30 -18.39
N THR A 40 -3.55 -0.79 -19.60
CA THR A 40 -2.50 0.04 -20.15
C THR A 40 -3.15 1.31 -20.65
N PHE A 41 -2.94 2.42 -19.95
CA PHE A 41 -3.25 3.71 -20.57
C PHE A 41 -2.30 3.93 -21.72
N PRO A 42 -2.80 4.18 -22.94
CA PRO A 42 -1.92 4.59 -23.99
C PRO A 42 -1.30 5.92 -23.56
N LEU A 43 0.02 5.96 -23.48
CA LEU A 43 0.78 7.21 -23.26
C LEU A 43 0.42 8.26 -24.33
N SER A 44 -0.08 7.81 -25.48
CA SER A 44 -0.62 8.61 -26.56
C SER A 44 -2.16 8.64 -26.53
N LEU A 45 -2.71 9.82 -26.28
CA LEU A 45 -4.13 10.09 -26.37
C LEU A 45 -4.59 10.15 -27.83
N GLU A 46 -4.92 9.01 -28.45
CA GLU A 46 -5.46 8.98 -29.82
C GLU A 46 -6.99 9.04 -29.91
N ASN A 47 -7.73 8.95 -28.80
CA ASN A 47 -9.18 9.08 -28.84
C ASN A 47 -9.62 10.46 -28.34
N TYR A 48 -9.55 11.46 -29.24
CA TYR A 48 -10.59 12.45 -29.55
C TYR A 48 -9.99 13.61 -30.37
N LYS A 49 -10.55 13.88 -31.55
CA LYS A 49 -10.18 14.99 -32.48
C LYS A 49 -10.23 16.42 -31.88
N ARG A 50 -10.58 16.58 -30.61
CA ARG A 50 -10.78 17.89 -29.93
C ARG A 50 -9.93 18.07 -28.65
N SER A 51 -9.08 17.12 -28.28
CA SER A 51 -8.24 17.22 -27.08
C SER A 51 -6.96 18.02 -27.35
N VAL A 52 -6.70 19.06 -26.55
CA VAL A 52 -5.42 19.81 -26.55
C VAL A 52 -4.23 18.87 -26.30
N ILE A 53 -4.43 17.80 -25.53
CA ILE A 53 -3.40 16.83 -25.17
C ILE A 53 -3.06 15.91 -26.36
N GLY A 54 -4.06 15.55 -27.17
CA GLY A 54 -3.86 14.76 -28.40
C GLY A 54 -3.05 15.48 -29.49
N LYS A 55 -2.98 16.82 -29.45
CA LYS A 55 -2.13 17.60 -30.36
C LYS A 55 -0.64 17.57 -30.00
N ILE A 56 -0.30 17.30 -28.72
CA ILE A 56 1.07 17.40 -28.19
C ILE A 56 1.83 16.06 -28.27
N ILE A 57 1.14 14.92 -28.33
CA ILE A 57 1.77 13.60 -28.21
C ILE A 57 1.34 12.71 -29.40
N LYS A 58 2.12 12.77 -30.49
CA LYS A 58 1.94 11.89 -31.66
C LYS A 58 2.63 10.54 -31.42
N LYS A 59 1.88 9.49 -31.08
CA LYS A 59 2.31 8.10 -31.32
C LYS A 59 1.11 7.16 -31.46
N ARG A 60 1.10 6.37 -32.54
CA ARG A 60 0.05 5.39 -32.86
C ARG A 60 -0.04 4.27 -31.82
N ILE A 61 -1.24 3.97 -31.33
CA ILE A 61 -1.52 2.69 -30.67
C ILE A 61 -1.64 1.63 -31.77
N SER A 62 -0.82 0.58 -31.75
CA SER A 62 -0.89 -0.51 -32.74
C SER A 62 -2.08 -1.47 -32.46
N THR A 63 -3.26 -1.01 -32.85
CA THR A 63 -4.35 -1.66 -33.62
C THR A 63 -4.85 -3.10 -33.46
N ASN A 64 -4.31 -4.03 -32.65
CA ASN A 64 -4.98 -5.34 -32.55
C ASN A 64 -5.74 -5.52 -31.21
N TYR A 65 -6.87 -4.83 -31.12
CA TYR A 65 -8.01 -5.13 -30.23
C TYR A 65 -7.78 -5.12 -28.71
N ASP A 66 -7.59 -3.93 -28.12
CA ASP A 66 -7.88 -3.80 -26.68
C ASP A 66 -9.39 -3.84 -26.45
N ALA A 67 -9.93 -5.04 -26.22
CA ALA A 67 -11.29 -5.25 -25.73
C ALA A 67 -11.62 -4.33 -24.54
N TYR A 68 -10.60 -3.91 -23.77
CA TYR A 68 -10.74 -2.93 -22.70
C TYR A 68 -11.30 -1.58 -23.19
N TYR A 69 -10.72 -0.98 -24.24
CA TYR A 69 -11.16 0.33 -24.74
C TYR A 69 -12.45 0.27 -25.53
N ASN A 70 -12.66 -0.81 -26.30
CA ASN A 70 -13.79 -0.90 -27.22
C ASN A 70 -15.03 -1.56 -26.60
N LYS A 71 -14.85 -2.40 -25.57
CA LYS A 71 -15.96 -3.14 -24.94
C LYS A 71 -16.14 -2.79 -23.47
N ILE A 72 -15.05 -2.67 -22.70
CA ILE A 72 -15.16 -2.43 -21.25
C ILE A 72 -15.50 -0.98 -20.97
N LEU A 73 -14.62 -0.03 -21.34
CA LEU A 73 -14.81 1.40 -21.00
C LEU A 73 -16.17 1.99 -21.44
N PRO A 74 -16.71 1.71 -22.65
CA PRO A 74 -18.02 2.23 -23.04
C PRO A 74 -19.16 1.73 -22.16
N ASN A 75 -19.00 0.55 -21.53
CA ASN A 75 -19.97 -0.08 -20.65
C ASN A 75 -19.61 0.07 -19.16
N THR A 76 -18.58 0.85 -18.83
CA THR A 76 -18.15 1.06 -17.44
C THR A 76 -18.91 2.21 -16.80
N ARG A 77 -19.54 1.95 -15.64
CA ARG A 77 -20.22 2.99 -14.85
C ARG A 77 -19.27 3.72 -13.88
N TYR A 78 -18.39 2.97 -13.23
CA TYR A 78 -17.46 3.47 -12.22
C TYR A 78 -16.03 2.98 -12.45
N ILE A 79 -15.05 3.84 -12.18
CA ILE A 79 -13.65 3.46 -11.95
C ILE A 79 -13.34 3.76 -10.49
N ILE A 80 -13.01 2.72 -9.74
CA ILE A 80 -12.57 2.82 -8.34
C ILE A 80 -11.06 2.59 -8.32
N ASP A 81 -10.30 3.66 -8.06
CA ASP A 81 -8.84 3.63 -8.11
C ASP A 81 -8.22 3.36 -6.73
N ILE A 82 -7.66 2.16 -6.59
CA ILE A 82 -7.00 1.63 -5.38
C ILE A 82 -5.47 1.57 -5.49
N SER A 83 -4.86 2.43 -6.32
CA SER A 83 -3.40 2.37 -6.60
C SER A 83 -2.52 2.54 -5.35
N GLY A 84 -3.02 3.16 -4.28
CA GLY A 84 -2.34 3.36 -2.99
C GLY A 84 -1.20 4.39 -3.02
N TYR A 85 -0.25 4.29 -3.95
CA TYR A 85 0.83 5.26 -4.15
C TYR A 85 1.31 5.29 -5.60
N ALA A 86 0.60 6.03 -6.46
CA ALA A 86 0.97 6.15 -7.88
C ALA A 86 1.17 7.61 -8.34
N PHE A 87 0.61 8.60 -7.64
CA PHE A 87 0.70 10.00 -8.05
C PHE A 87 1.94 10.70 -7.48
N THR A 88 3.14 10.31 -7.93
CA THR A 88 4.41 10.91 -7.51
C THR A 88 5.51 10.74 -8.56
N THR A 89 6.46 11.67 -8.62
CA THR A 89 7.63 11.55 -9.49
C THR A 89 8.73 10.64 -8.94
N LYS A 90 8.53 10.00 -7.77
CA LYS A 90 9.48 8.98 -7.28
C LYS A 90 9.62 7.78 -8.23
N PHE A 91 8.64 7.60 -9.11
CA PHE A 91 8.63 6.57 -10.15
C PHE A 91 8.82 7.17 -11.57
N GLY A 92 9.30 8.41 -11.66
CA GLY A 92 9.44 9.16 -12.90
C GLY A 92 8.23 10.05 -13.21
N MET A 93 8.41 11.02 -14.12
CA MET A 93 7.32 11.95 -14.49
C MET A 93 6.21 11.27 -15.31
N ASN A 94 6.53 10.21 -16.05
CA ASN A 94 5.56 9.49 -16.88
C ASN A 94 4.39 8.93 -16.06
N THR A 95 4.62 8.51 -14.81
CA THR A 95 3.53 8.01 -13.95
C THR A 95 2.51 9.08 -13.59
N ILE A 96 2.93 10.35 -13.50
CA ILE A 96 2.01 11.49 -13.32
C ILE A 96 1.11 11.63 -14.55
N TYR A 97 1.70 11.59 -15.75
CA TYR A 97 0.94 11.71 -16.99
C TYR A 97 0.01 10.51 -17.21
N GLU A 98 0.45 9.28 -16.91
CA GLU A 98 -0.39 8.08 -16.95
C GLU A 98 -1.57 8.18 -15.99
N TYR A 99 -1.35 8.65 -14.77
CA TYR A 99 -2.40 8.83 -13.78
C TYR A 99 -3.41 9.91 -14.20
N LEU A 100 -2.93 11.03 -14.75
CA LEU A 100 -3.80 12.08 -15.28
C LEU A 100 -4.58 11.59 -16.50
N ASN A 101 -3.93 10.81 -17.36
CA ASN A 101 -4.53 10.24 -18.55
C ASN A 101 -5.66 9.28 -18.18
N ARG A 102 -5.51 8.49 -17.11
CA ARG A 102 -6.58 7.64 -16.57
C ARG A 102 -7.87 8.39 -16.34
N ILE A 103 -7.77 9.48 -15.60
CA ILE A 103 -8.92 10.30 -15.22
C ILE A 103 -9.49 10.99 -16.47
N TYR A 104 -8.63 11.44 -17.37
CA TYR A 104 -9.05 12.07 -18.61
C TYR A 104 -9.80 11.11 -19.56
N VAL A 105 -9.29 9.89 -19.76
CA VAL A 105 -9.97 8.86 -20.53
C VAL A 105 -11.33 8.54 -19.91
N ALA A 106 -11.39 8.35 -18.59
CA ALA A 106 -12.65 8.15 -17.88
C ALA A 106 -13.65 9.29 -18.15
N LYS A 107 -13.17 10.55 -18.17
CA LYS A 107 -13.98 11.71 -18.55
C LYS A 107 -14.53 11.65 -19.96
N CYS A 108 -13.73 11.23 -20.95
CA CYS A 108 -14.18 11.09 -22.33
C CYS A 108 -15.31 10.06 -22.47
N TYR A 109 -15.27 8.98 -21.69
CA TYR A 109 -16.31 7.95 -21.65
C TYR A 109 -17.43 8.26 -20.64
N LYS A 110 -17.39 9.42 -19.97
CA LYS A 110 -18.35 9.84 -18.93
C LYS A 110 -18.44 8.86 -17.75
N ILE A 111 -17.34 8.15 -17.46
CA ILE A 111 -17.25 7.17 -16.37
C ILE A 111 -17.01 7.90 -15.03
N LYS A 112 -17.81 7.60 -14.01
CA LYS A 112 -17.64 8.18 -12.68
C LYS A 112 -16.35 7.65 -12.04
N VAL A 113 -15.43 8.54 -11.65
CA VAL A 113 -14.14 8.16 -11.03
C VAL A 113 -14.17 8.40 -9.54
N ILE A 114 -13.79 7.40 -8.75
CA ILE A 114 -13.60 7.46 -7.30
C ILE A 114 -12.14 7.13 -7.03
N ILE A 115 -11.39 8.07 -6.47
CA ILE A 115 -10.01 7.84 -6.05
C ILE A 115 -10.01 7.56 -4.56
N MET A 116 -9.76 6.29 -4.21
CA MET A 116 -9.71 5.82 -2.82
C MET A 116 -8.49 6.36 -2.09
N SER A 117 -8.30 5.98 -0.82
CA SER A 117 -7.20 6.47 0.02
C SER A 117 -5.82 6.23 -0.62
N GLN A 118 -5.12 7.30 -1.00
CA GLN A 118 -3.82 7.23 -1.65
C GLN A 118 -2.82 8.25 -1.09
N SER A 119 -1.54 7.95 -1.28
CA SER A 119 -0.46 8.94 -1.13
C SER A 119 -0.29 9.76 -2.39
N PHE A 120 -0.21 11.08 -2.20
CA PHE A 120 0.02 12.04 -3.28
C PHE A 120 1.34 12.78 -3.10
N GLY A 121 2.04 12.95 -4.21
CA GLY A 121 3.27 13.71 -4.30
C GLY A 121 4.47 13.08 -3.58
N PRO A 122 5.58 13.84 -3.49
CA PRO A 122 5.81 15.11 -4.19
C PRO A 122 5.94 14.90 -5.71
N ILE A 123 5.90 16.01 -6.45
CA ILE A 123 6.25 16.08 -7.87
C ILE A 123 7.47 16.99 -8.00
N MET A 124 8.53 16.46 -8.59
CA MET A 124 9.75 17.18 -8.92
C MET A 124 9.75 17.48 -10.42
N TYR A 125 9.92 18.75 -10.77
CA TYR A 125 9.90 19.22 -12.15
C TYR A 125 11.32 19.43 -12.67
N SER A 126 11.54 19.04 -13.92
CA SER A 126 12.81 19.22 -14.64
C SER A 126 12.97 20.62 -15.23
N SER A 127 11.86 21.32 -15.52
CA SER A 127 11.87 22.65 -16.11
C SER A 127 10.68 23.52 -15.66
N PHE A 128 10.79 24.83 -15.87
CA PHE A 128 9.72 25.78 -15.59
C PHE A 128 8.48 25.54 -16.46
N ILE A 129 8.68 25.19 -17.73
CA ILE A 129 7.61 24.88 -18.67
C ILE A 129 6.85 23.63 -18.20
N GLU A 130 7.57 22.55 -17.85
CA GLU A 130 6.96 21.32 -17.32
C GLU A 130 6.16 21.58 -16.04
N LYS A 131 6.68 22.43 -15.16
CA LYS A 131 5.96 22.84 -13.95
C LYS A 131 4.64 23.53 -14.29
N ILE A 132 4.62 24.48 -15.22
CA ILE A 132 3.40 25.19 -15.61
C ILE A 132 2.39 24.23 -16.24
N THR A 133 2.82 23.47 -17.24
CA THR A 133 1.93 22.57 -18.00
C THR A 133 1.35 21.48 -17.11
N THR A 134 2.19 20.83 -16.30
CA THR A 134 1.75 19.78 -15.38
C THR A 134 0.80 20.33 -14.32
N ASN A 135 1.12 21.45 -13.67
CA ASN A 135 0.23 22.05 -12.68
C ASN A 135 -1.14 22.43 -13.27
N PHE A 136 -1.18 22.94 -14.50
CA PHE A 136 -2.41 23.23 -15.21
C PHE A 136 -3.24 21.96 -15.45
N LEU A 137 -2.60 20.88 -15.94
CA LEU A 137 -3.26 19.60 -16.18
C LEU A 137 -3.82 19.01 -14.88
N ILE A 138 -3.05 19.01 -13.79
CA ILE A 138 -3.51 18.53 -12.49
C ILE A 138 -4.76 19.30 -12.05
N LYS A 139 -4.70 20.64 -12.07
CA LYS A 139 -5.82 21.51 -11.68
C LYS A 139 -7.07 21.30 -12.56
N TYR A 140 -6.89 20.99 -13.84
CA TYR A 140 -8.01 20.79 -14.77
C TYR A 140 -8.63 19.39 -14.62
N ILE A 141 -7.80 18.35 -14.59
CA ILE A 141 -8.22 16.95 -14.64
C ILE A 141 -8.80 16.50 -13.30
N PHE A 142 -8.21 16.88 -12.17
CA PHE A 142 -8.69 16.47 -10.85
C PHE A 142 -10.01 17.14 -10.42
N LYS A 143 -10.60 18.01 -11.24
CA LYS A 143 -11.99 18.45 -11.06
C LYS A 143 -13.01 17.37 -11.42
N TYR A 144 -12.59 16.33 -12.16
CA TYR A 144 -13.49 15.31 -12.69
C TYR A 144 -13.86 14.19 -11.72
N PRO A 145 -12.93 13.61 -10.93
CA PRO A 145 -13.28 12.56 -9.98
C PRO A 145 -14.37 13.03 -9.00
N LEU A 146 -15.28 12.13 -8.63
CA LEU A 146 -16.32 12.40 -7.64
C LEU A 146 -15.70 12.71 -6.28
N VAL A 147 -14.67 11.95 -5.90
CA VAL A 147 -13.91 12.13 -4.68
C VAL A 147 -12.45 11.72 -4.91
N VAL A 148 -11.56 12.42 -4.23
CA VAL A 148 -10.12 12.19 -4.18
C VAL A 148 -9.73 12.10 -2.72
N THR A 149 -9.29 10.92 -2.29
CA THR A 149 -8.99 10.68 -0.88
C THR A 149 -7.49 10.62 -0.65
N ALA A 150 -6.95 11.65 0.03
CA ALA A 150 -5.56 11.64 0.48
C ALA A 150 -5.47 10.95 1.84
N ARG A 151 -4.59 9.96 1.96
CA ARG A 151 -4.42 9.20 3.21
C ARG A 151 -3.46 9.85 4.21
N GLU A 152 -2.53 10.66 3.72
CA GLU A 152 -1.61 11.45 4.53
C GLU A 152 -1.92 12.94 4.44
N LYS A 153 -1.71 13.67 5.55
CA LYS A 153 -1.86 15.12 5.62
C LYS A 153 -0.90 15.80 4.65
N ARG A 154 0.34 15.34 4.51
CA ARG A 154 1.27 15.90 3.52
C ARG A 154 0.75 15.75 2.09
N GLY A 155 0.13 14.62 1.76
CA GLY A 155 -0.49 14.37 0.46
C GLY A 155 -1.73 15.24 0.25
N TYR A 156 -2.55 15.39 1.29
CA TYR A 156 -3.70 16.29 1.29
C TYR A 156 -3.28 17.75 1.06
N ASP A 157 -2.30 18.24 1.81
CA ASP A 157 -1.77 19.59 1.69
C ASP A 157 -1.08 19.86 0.34
N PHE A 158 -0.51 18.82 -0.27
CA PHE A 158 -0.05 18.87 -1.64
C PHE A 158 -1.23 19.03 -2.62
N MET A 159 -2.26 18.19 -2.51
CA MET A 159 -3.38 18.18 -3.47
C MET A 159 -4.33 19.37 -3.32
N ARG A 160 -4.52 19.94 -2.12
CA ARG A 160 -5.43 21.08 -1.87
C ARG A 160 -5.02 22.37 -2.60
N LYS A 161 -3.79 22.42 -3.12
CA LYS A 161 -3.30 23.47 -4.02
C LYS A 161 -4.02 23.43 -5.38
N TYR A 162 -4.40 22.22 -5.81
CA TYR A 162 -5.03 21.96 -7.11
C TYR A 162 -6.52 21.67 -6.99
N ILE A 163 -6.95 21.03 -5.91
CA ILE A 163 -8.31 20.52 -5.69
C ILE A 163 -8.98 21.30 -4.56
N LYS A 164 -10.21 21.78 -4.80
CA LYS A 164 -10.96 22.58 -3.81
C LYS A 164 -12.25 21.96 -3.29
N LYS A 165 -12.94 21.14 -4.10
CA LYS A 165 -14.31 20.68 -3.77
C LYS A 165 -14.39 19.20 -3.41
N ASN A 166 -13.62 18.36 -4.08
CA ASN A 166 -13.72 16.89 -4.06
C ASN A 166 -12.50 16.22 -3.42
N LEU A 167 -11.72 16.94 -2.59
CA LEU A 167 -10.58 16.39 -1.88
C LEU A 167 -10.96 16.11 -0.42
N VAL A 168 -10.73 14.88 0.02
CA VAL A 168 -10.98 14.42 1.39
C VAL A 168 -9.67 13.93 2.01
N TYR A 169 -9.48 14.25 3.29
CA TYR A 169 -8.43 13.65 4.10
C TYR A 169 -9.05 12.52 4.94
N LYS A 170 -8.70 11.28 4.63
CA LYS A 170 -9.18 10.09 5.36
C LYS A 170 -8.05 9.06 5.42
N PRO A 171 -7.72 8.48 6.59
CA PRO A 171 -6.67 7.48 6.74
C PRO A 171 -6.80 6.30 5.77
N ASP A 172 -5.76 5.45 5.74
CA ASP A 172 -5.74 4.28 4.88
C ASP A 172 -7.01 3.43 5.06
N MET A 173 -7.68 3.12 3.95
CA MET A 173 -8.96 2.42 3.96
C MET A 173 -8.88 1.05 4.64
N VAL A 174 -7.71 0.40 4.63
CA VAL A 174 -7.53 -0.87 5.33
C VAL A 174 -7.63 -0.68 6.83
N LEU A 175 -7.01 0.37 7.38
CA LEU A 175 -7.06 0.65 8.82
C LEU A 175 -8.50 0.90 9.28
N LEU A 176 -9.27 1.64 8.48
CA LEU A 176 -10.64 2.06 8.79
C LEU A 176 -11.70 0.97 8.58
N TYR A 177 -11.34 -0.17 8.00
CA TYR A 177 -12.27 -1.26 7.76
C TYR A 177 -12.48 -2.08 9.03
N GLN A 178 -13.68 -2.02 9.60
CA GLN A 178 -13.97 -2.62 10.91
C GLN A 178 -14.29 -4.11 10.80
N ASP A 179 -15.10 -4.47 9.80
CA ASP A 179 -15.53 -5.85 9.57
C ASP A 179 -14.37 -6.75 9.17
N ASP A 180 -14.47 -8.04 9.45
CA ASP A 180 -13.52 -9.01 8.92
C ASP A 180 -13.62 -9.07 7.39
N ILE A 181 -12.46 -9.26 6.76
CA ILE A 181 -12.35 -9.26 5.31
C ILE A 181 -12.46 -10.69 4.82
N ASP A 182 -13.47 -10.97 3.99
CA ASP A 182 -13.59 -12.26 3.32
C ASP A 182 -12.64 -12.31 2.12
N TYR A 183 -11.41 -12.79 2.36
CA TYR A 183 -10.43 -12.97 1.30
C TYR A 183 -10.81 -14.07 0.30
N LYS A 184 -11.70 -15.01 0.65
CA LYS A 184 -12.16 -16.08 -0.27
C LYS A 184 -13.01 -15.50 -1.40
N LYS A 185 -13.65 -14.34 -1.20
CA LYS A 185 -14.30 -13.60 -2.31
C LYS A 185 -13.31 -13.27 -3.41
N LEU A 186 -12.13 -12.77 -3.07
CA LEU A 186 -11.14 -12.33 -4.05
C LEU A 186 -10.22 -13.47 -4.52
N ARG A 187 -9.71 -14.27 -3.59
CA ARG A 187 -8.60 -15.21 -3.81
C ARG A 187 -9.10 -16.65 -3.91
N ARG A 188 -8.45 -17.42 -4.78
CA ARG A 188 -8.66 -18.88 -4.91
C ARG A 188 -7.99 -19.67 -3.79
N LEU A 189 -6.88 -19.16 -3.28
CA LEU A 189 -6.11 -19.73 -2.19
C LEU A 189 -6.02 -18.70 -1.06
N THR A 190 -6.38 -19.11 0.14
CA THR A 190 -6.29 -18.30 1.35
C THR A 190 -5.51 -19.05 2.42
N TYR A 191 -4.72 -18.32 3.21
CA TYR A 191 -4.10 -18.87 4.41
C TYR A 191 -5.19 -19.18 5.45
N GLU A 192 -5.18 -20.41 5.95
CA GLU A 192 -6.03 -20.87 7.02
C GLU A 192 -5.13 -21.23 8.21
N PRO A 193 -5.16 -20.46 9.32
CA PRO A 193 -4.34 -20.78 10.48
C PRO A 193 -4.76 -22.13 11.05
N SER A 194 -3.78 -22.95 11.40
CA SER A 194 -4.00 -24.16 12.17
C SER A 194 -4.51 -23.83 13.58
N LYS A 195 -5.20 -24.79 14.22
CA LYS A 195 -5.70 -24.62 15.59
C LYS A 195 -4.58 -24.32 16.60
N ASP A 196 -3.38 -24.82 16.34
CA ASP A 196 -2.19 -24.64 17.19
C ASP A 196 -1.55 -23.25 17.02
N GLU A 197 -1.53 -22.70 15.80
CA GLU A 197 -1.07 -21.33 15.52
C GLU A 197 -1.94 -20.26 16.19
N ALA A 198 -3.22 -20.56 16.43
CA ALA A 198 -4.14 -19.66 17.14
C ALA A 198 -3.81 -19.52 18.65
N ILE A 199 -3.02 -20.44 19.21
CA ILE A 199 -2.67 -20.51 20.64
C ILE A 199 -1.23 -20.04 20.90
N ALA A 200 -0.43 -19.78 19.85
CA ALA A 200 1.01 -19.55 19.95
C ALA A 200 1.41 -18.25 20.68
N GLN A 201 1.43 -18.32 22.00
CA GLN A 201 2.04 -17.32 22.87
C GLN A 201 3.57 -17.47 22.86
N LYS A 202 4.25 -16.74 21.96
CA LYS A 202 5.68 -16.29 21.98
C LYS A 202 6.28 -16.15 20.56
N LYS A 203 5.50 -15.69 19.58
CA LYS A 203 5.98 -15.51 18.21
C LYS A 203 6.11 -14.04 17.84
N VAL A 204 7.19 -13.69 17.14
CA VAL A 204 7.44 -12.35 16.61
C VAL A 204 7.74 -12.44 15.11
N GLY A 205 7.00 -11.64 14.32
CA GLY A 205 7.16 -11.59 12.88
C GLY A 205 8.11 -10.47 12.46
N ILE A 206 9.13 -10.78 11.65
CA ILE A 206 10.06 -9.82 11.06
C ILE A 206 9.74 -9.65 9.59
N ILE A 207 9.39 -8.43 9.18
CA ILE A 207 8.94 -8.08 7.83
C ILE A 207 9.90 -7.06 7.21
N PRO A 208 11.00 -7.54 6.60
CA PRO A 208 11.98 -6.66 6.00
C PRO A 208 11.43 -5.93 4.76
N ASN A 209 12.13 -4.90 4.31
CA ASN A 209 11.78 -4.16 3.09
C ASN A 209 13.02 -3.89 2.24
N GLN A 210 13.10 -4.52 1.06
CA GLN A 210 14.17 -4.26 0.08
C GLN A 210 14.33 -2.77 -0.25
N LYS A 211 13.24 -1.98 -0.19
CA LYS A 211 13.28 -0.54 -0.45
C LYS A 211 14.08 0.25 0.58
N ILE A 212 14.34 -0.27 1.79
CA ILE A 212 15.25 0.40 2.71
C ILE A 212 16.67 0.39 2.13
N ILE A 213 17.14 -0.77 1.70
CA ILE A 213 18.46 -0.92 1.06
C ILE A 213 18.55 -0.03 -0.19
N GLU A 214 17.51 -0.05 -1.05
CA GLU A 214 17.54 0.71 -2.31
C GLU A 214 17.39 2.24 -2.15
N LYS A 215 16.70 2.71 -1.12
CA LYS A 215 16.24 4.11 -1.01
C LYS A 215 16.84 4.88 0.14
N THR A 216 17.65 4.25 0.98
CA THR A 216 18.32 4.93 2.09
C THR A 216 19.80 4.59 2.17
N LYS A 217 20.53 5.25 3.07
CA LYS A 217 21.95 5.03 3.28
C LYS A 217 22.26 3.87 4.24
N MET A 218 21.24 3.11 4.66
CA MET A 218 21.43 2.01 5.61
C MET A 218 22.25 0.87 5.00
N GLY A 219 22.00 0.50 3.75
CA GLY A 219 22.69 -0.63 3.11
C GLY A 219 22.65 -1.89 3.99
N ASN A 220 23.80 -2.56 4.13
CA ASN A 220 23.96 -3.77 4.93
C ASN A 220 23.71 -3.56 6.43
N LYS A 221 23.89 -2.35 6.95
CA LYS A 221 23.61 -2.00 8.35
C LYS A 221 22.17 -2.35 8.75
N TYR A 222 21.23 -2.24 7.82
CA TYR A 222 19.84 -2.64 8.06
C TYR A 222 19.71 -4.15 8.31
N ILE A 223 20.47 -4.98 7.59
CA ILE A 223 20.48 -6.43 7.77
C ILE A 223 21.17 -6.78 9.10
N GLU A 224 22.28 -6.12 9.42
CA GLU A 224 22.99 -6.29 10.70
C GLU A 224 22.07 -6.02 11.90
N ILE A 225 21.30 -4.92 11.87
CA ILE A 225 20.29 -4.62 12.90
C ILE A 225 19.25 -5.73 13.00
N LEU A 226 18.74 -6.24 11.87
CA LEU A 226 17.73 -7.30 11.89
C LEU A 226 18.29 -8.62 12.44
N LEU A 227 19.54 -8.96 12.11
CA LEU A 227 20.22 -10.14 12.63
C LEU A 227 20.43 -10.02 14.15
N GLU A 228 20.80 -8.84 14.65
CA GLU A 228 20.95 -8.63 16.09
C GLU A 228 19.59 -8.67 16.82
N ILE A 229 18.53 -8.12 16.23
CA ILE A 229 17.15 -8.28 16.74
C ILE A 229 16.78 -9.76 16.85
N ILE A 230 17.09 -10.56 15.83
CA ILE A 230 16.85 -12.01 15.83
C ILE A 230 17.59 -12.68 17.00
N ASN A 231 18.88 -12.36 17.19
CA ASN A 231 19.69 -12.93 18.27
C ASN A 231 19.09 -12.59 19.65
N ILE A 232 18.75 -11.31 19.88
CA ILE A 232 18.14 -10.86 21.14
C ILE A 232 16.83 -11.59 21.44
N LEU A 233 15.99 -11.83 20.41
CA LEU A 233 14.72 -12.55 20.57
C LEU A 233 14.95 -14.03 20.88
N LYS A 234 15.89 -14.67 20.19
CA LYS A 234 16.26 -16.08 20.42
C LYS A 234 16.86 -16.31 21.79
N ASP A 235 17.73 -15.43 22.28
CA ASP A 235 18.28 -15.49 23.63
C ASP A 235 17.19 -15.45 24.71
N LYS A 236 16.07 -14.78 24.41
CA LYS A 236 14.88 -14.72 25.25
C LYS A 236 13.90 -15.87 25.02
N LYS A 237 14.26 -16.86 24.19
CA LYS A 237 13.43 -18.03 23.82
C LYS A 237 12.09 -17.61 23.21
N ILE A 238 12.14 -16.64 22.31
CA ILE A 238 11.00 -16.16 21.53
C ILE A 238 11.16 -16.67 20.11
N ASP A 239 10.10 -17.27 19.58
CA ASP A 239 10.08 -17.79 18.22
C ASP A 239 10.02 -16.62 17.24
N VAL A 240 10.89 -16.68 16.23
CA VAL A 240 10.99 -15.64 15.21
C VAL A 240 10.64 -16.22 13.84
N GLU A 241 9.83 -15.47 13.09
CA GLU A 241 9.55 -15.77 11.69
C GLU A 241 9.92 -14.61 10.80
N LEU A 242 10.48 -14.96 9.64
CA LEU A 242 10.77 -14.00 8.59
C LEU A 242 9.64 -14.01 7.57
N ILE A 243 9.09 -12.84 7.26
CA ILE A 243 7.89 -12.72 6.42
C ILE A 243 8.24 -12.04 5.10
N VAL A 244 8.04 -12.78 4.00
CA VAL A 244 8.06 -12.19 2.66
C VAL A 244 6.69 -11.56 2.40
N HIS A 245 6.56 -10.26 2.70
CA HIS A 245 5.30 -9.55 2.48
C HIS A 245 5.06 -9.17 1.01
N CYS A 246 6.13 -8.97 0.25
CA CYS A 246 6.11 -8.65 -1.18
C CYS A 246 7.20 -9.45 -1.90
N GLY A 247 6.99 -9.81 -3.17
CA GLY A 247 7.97 -10.61 -3.92
C GLY A 247 9.35 -9.97 -4.04
N LEU A 248 9.42 -8.63 -3.95
CA LEU A 248 10.68 -7.88 -3.89
C LEU A 248 11.48 -8.11 -2.60
N ASP A 249 10.86 -8.63 -1.54
CA ASP A 249 11.51 -8.87 -0.24
C ASP A 249 12.18 -10.25 -0.16
N LYS A 250 12.01 -11.12 -1.17
CA LYS A 250 12.62 -12.46 -1.16
C LYS A 250 14.14 -12.41 -1.04
N GLU A 251 14.77 -11.48 -1.76
CA GLU A 251 16.23 -11.34 -1.78
C GLU A 251 16.79 -11.00 -0.39
N ILE A 252 16.27 -9.95 0.25
CA ILE A 252 16.70 -9.59 1.60
C ILE A 252 16.36 -10.67 2.64
N CYS A 253 15.22 -11.36 2.48
CA CYS A 253 14.89 -12.47 3.39
C CYS A 253 15.93 -13.60 3.27
N ASN A 254 16.32 -13.96 2.05
CA ASN A 254 17.37 -14.95 1.82
C ASN A 254 18.74 -14.49 2.36
N GLN A 255 19.08 -13.21 2.24
CA GLN A 255 20.31 -12.67 2.81
C GLN A 255 20.34 -12.79 4.34
N ILE A 256 19.23 -12.50 5.02
CA ILE A 256 19.10 -12.67 6.47
C ILE A 256 19.22 -14.15 6.85
N LEU A 257 18.52 -15.05 6.14
CA LEU A 257 18.59 -16.48 6.40
C LEU A 257 20.01 -17.04 6.25
N ASN A 258 20.72 -16.66 5.19
CA ASN A 258 22.08 -17.12 4.93
C ASN A 258 23.11 -16.62 5.97
N GLN A 259 22.82 -15.52 6.66
CA GLN A 259 23.68 -14.95 7.70
C GLN A 259 23.23 -15.33 9.12
N CYS A 260 22.08 -15.99 9.25
CA CYS A 260 21.60 -16.45 10.54
C CYS A 260 22.18 -17.83 10.84
N ASN A 261 22.75 -17.99 12.03
CA ASN A 261 23.39 -19.26 12.43
C ASN A 261 22.37 -20.36 12.79
N ASP A 262 21.10 -20.02 13.04
CA ASP A 262 20.06 -21.01 13.32
C ASP A 262 18.91 -20.96 12.32
N SER A 263 18.18 -22.07 12.24
CA SER A 263 16.96 -22.18 11.45
C SER A 263 15.91 -21.14 11.87
N ILE A 264 15.45 -20.34 10.91
CA ILE A 264 14.32 -19.43 11.05
C ILE A 264 13.26 -19.83 10.04
N ASN A 265 12.01 -19.92 10.48
CA ASN A 265 10.89 -20.19 9.61
C ASN A 265 10.57 -18.99 8.73
N ILE A 266 10.26 -19.25 7.46
CA ILE A 266 9.87 -18.23 6.48
C ILE A 266 8.39 -18.38 6.12
N VAL A 267 7.65 -17.27 6.14
CA VAL A 267 6.26 -17.23 5.69
C VAL A 267 6.18 -16.34 4.46
N ASP A 268 5.85 -16.94 3.31
CA ASP A 268 5.69 -16.20 2.05
C ASP A 268 4.23 -15.75 1.84
N CYS A 269 3.93 -14.50 2.21
CA CYS A 269 2.60 -13.94 2.01
C CYS A 269 2.25 -13.79 0.53
N THR A 270 3.21 -13.86 -0.40
CA THR A 270 2.91 -13.68 -1.83
C THR A 270 2.10 -14.83 -2.42
N GLU A 271 2.17 -16.02 -1.80
CA GLU A 271 1.38 -17.20 -2.18
C GLU A 271 -0.13 -16.95 -2.04
N TYR A 272 -0.52 -16.28 -0.95
CA TYR A 272 -1.92 -15.95 -0.64
C TYR A 272 -2.29 -14.51 -1.05
N GLY A 273 -1.27 -13.68 -1.29
CA GLY A 273 -1.36 -12.25 -1.51
C GLY A 273 -1.00 -11.44 -0.28
N ALA A 274 -0.29 -10.31 -0.46
CA ALA A 274 0.18 -9.47 0.64
C ALA A 274 -0.93 -9.02 1.62
N GLY A 275 -2.18 -8.90 1.15
CA GLY A 275 -3.33 -8.59 2.00
C GLY A 275 -3.66 -9.67 3.03
N MET A 276 -3.31 -10.94 2.78
CA MET A 276 -3.52 -12.04 3.73
C MET A 276 -2.65 -11.94 4.98
N PHE A 277 -1.64 -11.05 4.98
CA PHE A 277 -0.93 -10.71 6.20
C PHE A 277 -1.89 -10.23 7.30
N ASP A 278 -3.04 -9.68 6.94
CA ASP A 278 -4.14 -9.35 7.83
C ASP A 278 -4.68 -10.51 8.70
N VAL A 279 -4.60 -11.74 8.19
CA VAL A 279 -4.98 -12.95 8.92
C VAL A 279 -3.75 -13.53 9.63
N ILE A 280 -2.64 -13.65 8.90
CA ILE A 280 -1.37 -14.21 9.38
C ILE A 280 -0.87 -13.46 10.62
N VAL A 281 -1.06 -12.13 10.69
CA VAL A 281 -0.51 -11.29 11.75
C VAL A 281 -1.04 -11.63 13.15
N ASN A 282 -2.21 -12.26 13.26
CA ASN A 282 -2.84 -12.59 14.55
C ASN A 282 -2.04 -13.61 15.37
N GLN A 283 -1.11 -14.34 14.76
CA GLN A 283 -0.25 -15.29 15.47
C GLN A 283 0.94 -14.63 16.20
N TYR A 284 1.20 -13.34 15.96
CA TYR A 284 2.35 -12.64 16.54
C TYR A 284 1.97 -11.79 17.74
N GLN A 285 2.87 -11.70 18.72
CA GLN A 285 2.72 -10.80 19.87
C GLN A 285 2.91 -9.33 19.46
N PHE A 286 3.89 -9.09 18.61
CA PHE A 286 4.18 -7.85 17.93
C PHE A 286 5.02 -8.17 16.69
N ILE A 287 5.25 -7.17 15.84
CA ILE A 287 6.07 -7.33 14.63
C ILE A 287 7.24 -6.34 14.59
N ILE A 288 8.32 -6.71 13.90
CA ILE A 288 9.36 -5.78 13.46
C ILE A 288 9.18 -5.59 11.97
N ALA A 289 8.77 -4.39 11.53
CA ALA A 289 8.30 -4.21 10.18
C ALA A 289 8.82 -2.96 9.48
N SER A 290 9.14 -3.15 8.21
CA SER A 290 9.56 -2.07 7.31
C SER A 290 8.65 -1.89 6.11
N ARG A 291 7.60 -2.69 6.01
CA ARG A 291 6.56 -2.61 4.99
C ARG A 291 5.33 -1.92 5.55
N TYR A 292 4.99 -0.77 4.96
CA TYR A 292 3.84 0.06 5.38
C TYR A 292 2.54 -0.72 5.58
N HIS A 293 2.11 -1.53 4.60
CA HIS A 293 0.84 -2.24 4.73
C HIS A 293 0.90 -3.40 5.74
N ALA A 294 2.08 -3.99 6.00
CA ALA A 294 2.21 -4.94 7.10
C ALA A 294 1.88 -4.27 8.45
N ILE A 295 2.37 -3.03 8.66
CA ILE A 295 2.07 -2.23 9.86
C ILE A 295 0.59 -1.86 9.92
N VAL A 296 -0.02 -1.44 8.80
CA VAL A 296 -1.45 -1.12 8.74
C VAL A 296 -2.31 -2.34 9.11
N HIS A 297 -1.98 -3.52 8.59
CA HIS A 297 -2.66 -4.77 8.93
C HIS A 297 -2.49 -5.14 10.40
N ALA A 298 -1.27 -5.02 10.93
CA ALA A 298 -0.99 -5.26 12.34
C ALA A 298 -1.80 -4.35 13.26
N TYR A 299 -1.79 -3.04 12.99
CA TYR A 299 -2.56 -2.09 13.80
C TYR A 299 -4.05 -2.32 13.71
N ARG A 300 -4.63 -2.64 12.54
CA ARG A 300 -6.04 -3.05 12.43
C ARG A 300 -6.35 -4.27 13.31
N LYS A 301 -5.40 -5.19 13.46
CA LYS A 301 -5.52 -6.38 14.33
C LYS A 301 -5.00 -6.16 15.75
N ARG A 302 -4.72 -4.90 16.15
CA ARG A 302 -4.23 -4.51 17.48
C ARG A 302 -2.91 -5.21 17.85
N ILE A 303 -2.05 -5.42 16.85
CA ILE A 303 -0.72 -6.00 17.02
C ILE A 303 0.32 -4.86 16.95
N PRO A 304 1.06 -4.59 18.05
CA PRO A 304 2.11 -3.57 18.09
C PRO A 304 3.23 -3.83 17.07
N ALA A 305 3.98 -2.78 16.74
CA ALA A 305 5.04 -2.86 15.76
C ALA A 305 6.25 -1.99 16.12
N LEU A 306 7.45 -2.58 16.09
CA LEU A 306 8.71 -1.86 15.96
C LEU A 306 8.92 -1.54 14.47
N VAL A 307 9.01 -0.27 14.13
CA VAL A 307 8.95 0.18 12.73
C VAL A 307 10.26 0.78 12.29
N MET A 308 10.82 0.23 11.22
CA MET A 308 11.93 0.83 10.48
C MET A 308 11.39 1.33 9.14
N GLY A 309 11.13 2.64 9.03
CA GLY A 309 10.45 3.26 7.90
C GLY A 309 11.37 4.10 7.01
N TRP A 310 10.97 4.37 5.77
CA TRP A 310 11.74 5.22 4.82
C TRP A 310 10.89 6.35 4.21
N GLY A 311 9.81 6.75 4.88
CA GLY A 311 8.93 7.80 4.36
C GLY A 311 7.98 8.39 5.40
N ASN A 312 7.44 9.58 5.09
CA ASN A 312 6.62 10.33 6.05
C ASN A 312 5.31 9.63 6.39
N LYS A 313 4.78 8.77 5.51
CA LYS A 313 3.57 7.99 5.78
C LYS A 313 3.69 7.09 7.01
N TYR A 314 4.90 6.62 7.33
CA TYR A 314 5.15 5.84 8.54
C TYR A 314 5.01 6.74 9.77
N ASN A 315 5.60 7.94 9.75
CA ASN A 315 5.48 8.92 10.83
C ASN A 315 4.00 9.24 11.12
N GLU A 316 3.24 9.61 10.09
CA GLU A 316 1.84 9.99 10.25
C GLU A 316 0.96 8.83 10.74
N LEU A 317 1.21 7.60 10.29
CA LEU A 317 0.51 6.41 10.77
C LEU A 317 0.80 6.15 12.25
N LEU A 318 2.08 6.17 12.65
CA LEU A 318 2.48 5.84 14.01
C LEU A 318 2.10 6.94 15.01
N GLU A 319 2.16 8.20 14.60
CA GLU A 319 1.64 9.32 15.40
C GLU A 319 0.13 9.21 15.59
N MET A 320 -0.62 8.89 14.53
CA MET A 320 -2.06 8.69 14.60
C MET A 320 -2.44 7.51 15.53
N MET A 321 -1.60 6.47 15.61
CA MET A 321 -1.82 5.30 16.44
C MET A 321 -1.19 5.37 17.84
N ASN A 322 -0.61 6.52 18.24
CA ASN A 322 0.15 6.66 19.50
C ASN A 322 1.29 5.63 19.64
N GLN A 323 2.00 5.33 18.55
CA GLN A 323 3.12 4.37 18.49
C GLN A 323 4.41 5.02 18.01
N LYS A 324 4.50 6.36 18.03
CA LYS A 324 5.60 7.11 17.42
C LYS A 324 6.98 6.77 18.01
N GLU A 325 7.03 6.40 19.28
CA GLU A 325 8.26 6.01 19.99
C GLU A 325 8.86 4.68 19.50
N TYR A 326 8.08 3.85 18.81
CA TYR A 326 8.54 2.59 18.23
C TYR A 326 9.04 2.75 16.79
N MET A 327 9.23 3.99 16.33
CA MET A 327 9.63 4.29 14.96
C MET A 327 11.09 4.75 14.82
N PHE A 328 11.79 4.13 13.88
CA PHE A 328 13.09 4.55 13.39
C PHE A 328 12.98 4.95 11.90
N ASP A 329 13.45 6.16 11.58
CA ASP A 329 13.49 6.65 10.20
C ASP A 329 14.82 6.28 9.55
N CYS A 330 14.81 5.28 8.67
CA CYS A 330 15.99 4.78 7.97
C CYS A 330 16.61 5.76 6.97
N ARG A 331 15.99 6.93 6.76
CA ARG A 331 16.59 8.03 5.97
C ARG A 331 17.58 8.85 6.79
N GLU A 332 17.49 8.77 8.10
CA GLU A 332 18.34 9.47 9.05
C GLU A 332 19.36 8.49 9.66
N HIS A 333 20.26 9.01 10.49
CA HIS A 333 21.17 8.15 11.24
C HIS A 333 20.39 7.39 12.32
N ILE A 334 20.52 6.07 12.33
CA ILE A 334 19.95 5.21 13.36
C ILE A 334 21.09 4.75 14.28
N ASP A 335 20.96 5.09 15.56
CA ASP A 335 21.70 4.45 16.65
C ASP A 335 21.05 3.11 16.98
N GLU A 336 21.79 2.05 16.71
CA GLU A 336 21.34 0.66 16.88
C GLU A 336 21.02 0.34 18.33
N LYS A 337 21.76 0.92 19.29
CA LYS A 337 21.50 0.70 20.71
C LYS A 337 20.09 1.14 21.07
N ASN A 338 19.64 2.28 20.53
CA ASN A 338 18.26 2.76 20.74
C ASN A 338 17.23 1.81 20.12
N VAL A 339 17.52 1.17 18.98
CA VAL A 339 16.66 0.13 18.39
C VAL A 339 16.52 -1.04 19.34
N TYR A 340 17.63 -1.54 19.87
CA TYR A 340 17.65 -2.71 20.76
C TYR A 340 16.99 -2.43 22.11
N GLU A 341 17.19 -1.24 22.68
CA GLU A 341 16.49 -0.84 23.91
C GLU A 341 14.99 -0.66 23.68
N THR A 342 14.59 -0.11 22.52
CA THR A 342 13.17 0.02 22.16
C THR A 342 12.53 -1.36 21.94
N LEU A 343 13.26 -2.31 21.35
CA LEU A 343 12.83 -3.71 21.25
C LEU A 343 12.62 -4.33 22.64
N LYS A 344 13.58 -4.16 23.56
CA LYS A 344 13.48 -4.67 24.94
C LYS A 344 12.28 -4.07 25.69
N ARG A 345 12.00 -2.78 25.49
CA ARG A 345 10.78 -2.14 26.03
C ARG A 345 9.53 -2.76 25.43
N LEU A 346 9.44 -2.87 24.11
CA LEU A 346 8.27 -3.45 23.44
C LEU A 346 8.02 -4.90 23.86
N LEU A 347 9.07 -5.68 24.10
CA LEU A 347 8.99 -7.05 24.61
C LEU A 347 8.27 -7.16 25.97
N VAL A 348 8.40 -6.13 26.81
CA VAL A 348 7.72 -6.06 28.11
C VAL A 348 6.31 -5.45 27.95
N GLU A 349 6.19 -4.42 27.13
CA GLU A 349 4.99 -3.57 27.04
C GLU A 349 3.97 -4.00 25.98
N PHE A 350 4.23 -5.01 25.13
CA PHE A 350 3.37 -5.33 23.98
C PHE A 350 1.88 -5.55 24.34
N LYS A 351 1.58 -6.05 25.54
CA LYS A 351 0.19 -6.19 26.01
C LYS A 351 -0.46 -4.84 26.29
N ASN A 352 0.27 -3.92 26.91
CA ASN A 352 -0.19 -2.55 27.14
C ASN A 352 -0.35 -1.82 25.81
N GLU A 353 0.60 -1.98 24.88
CA GLU A 353 0.51 -1.37 23.56
C GLU A 353 -0.65 -1.92 22.72
N LYS A 354 -1.00 -3.20 22.88
CA LYS A 354 -2.20 -3.77 22.28
C LYS A 354 -3.47 -3.07 22.78
N ASN A 355 -3.58 -2.78 24.07
CA ASN A 355 -4.71 -2.04 24.63
C ASN A 355 -4.73 -0.59 24.13
N ASN A 356 -3.57 0.09 24.10
CA ASN A 356 -3.44 1.45 23.56
C ASN A 356 -3.92 1.51 22.10
N LEU A 357 -3.53 0.53 21.27
CA LEU A 357 -3.98 0.40 19.89
C LEU A 357 -5.50 0.19 19.80
N GLU A 358 -6.06 -0.62 20.68
CA GLU A 358 -7.51 -0.87 20.70
C GLU A 358 -8.30 0.41 20.98
N ASP A 359 -7.92 1.15 22.02
CA ASP A 359 -8.57 2.42 22.38
C ASP A 359 -8.38 3.44 21.26
N LYS A 360 -7.18 3.52 20.68
CA LYS A 360 -6.93 4.45 19.59
C LYS A 360 -7.70 4.11 18.32
N LEU A 361 -7.89 2.83 18.00
CA LEU A 361 -8.74 2.40 16.89
C LEU A 361 -10.20 2.81 17.11
N LYS A 362 -10.74 2.66 18.32
CA LYS A 362 -12.11 3.10 18.65
C LYS A 362 -12.28 4.59 18.36
N GLU A 363 -11.36 5.43 18.86
CA GLU A 363 -11.38 6.87 18.58
C GLU A 363 -11.33 7.20 17.07
N ILE A 364 -10.48 6.49 16.32
CA ILE A 364 -10.35 6.68 14.87
C ILE A 364 -11.63 6.26 14.16
N TYR A 365 -12.25 5.15 14.56
CA TYR A 365 -13.50 4.67 13.98
C TYR A 365 -14.65 5.62 14.23
N GLU A 366 -14.75 6.20 15.43
CA GLU A 366 -15.75 7.23 15.73
C GLU A 366 -15.53 8.51 14.92
N LYS A 367 -14.27 8.94 14.79
CA LYS A 367 -13.91 10.15 14.06
C LYS A 367 -14.17 10.08 12.55
N TYR A 368 -14.01 8.90 11.95
CA TYR A 368 -14.07 8.71 10.49
C TYR A 368 -15.27 7.88 10.02
N ARG A 369 -16.28 7.68 10.88
CA ARG A 369 -17.53 6.96 10.61
C ARG A 369 -18.34 7.62 9.50
#